data_AF-A0A7S1TUT1-F1
#
_entry.id   AF-A0A7S1TUT1-F1
#
_cell.length_a   1.000
_cell.length_b   1.000
_cell.length_c   1.000
_cell.angle_alpha   90.00
_cell.angle_beta   90.00
_cell.angle_gamma   90.00
#
_symmetry.space_group_name_H-M   'P 1'
#
loop_
_entity.id
_entity.type
_entity.pdbx_description
1 polymer ?
#
loop_
_entity_poly.entity_id
_entity_poly.type
_entity_poly.pdbx_seq_one_letter_code
_entity_poly.pdbx_strand_id
1 'polypeptide(L)'
;PKPKPKPKPKPNPKVPHLAMLGYFFAIVWLPYGLAGPSGVFSKSTLNEIWFLFTATPAALLCVIGGGSWLLAKYSFSHPFLLADNRHLTFYLWKGLLAKPQARLLLGAAYCVAGILGMRRLSRCQGFLFSAGFLATTALVLVPAHLLELRYFTLPVLIYHLHAPQRPPTAVYLAVALNAALSLGLGYVFLYRPFEDANGVTQRFML
;
A
#
# COMPACT_ATOMS: atom_id res chain seq x y z
N PRO A 1 18.85 -31.90 25.56
CA PRO A 1 18.30 -30.57 25.91
C PRO A 1 17.01 -30.28 25.12
N LYS A 2 15.84 -30.33 25.77
CA LYS A 2 14.57 -29.95 25.14
C LYS A 2 14.64 -28.46 24.75
N PRO A 3 14.27 -28.07 23.51
CA PRO A 3 14.26 -26.66 23.13
C PRO A 3 13.29 -25.91 24.06
N LYS A 4 13.76 -24.81 24.66
CA LYS A 4 12.93 -23.97 25.53
C LYS A 4 11.68 -23.54 24.76
N PRO A 5 10.47 -23.62 25.34
CA PRO A 5 9.27 -23.16 24.68
C PRO A 5 9.44 -21.68 24.32
N LYS A 6 9.27 -21.35 23.03
CA LYS A 6 9.29 -19.96 22.57
C LYS A 6 8.28 -19.16 23.40
N PRO A 7 8.65 -18.00 23.97
CA PRO A 7 7.73 -17.22 24.78
C PRO A 7 6.47 -16.93 23.96
N LYS A 8 5.29 -17.19 24.55
CA LYS A 8 4.01 -16.87 23.92
C LYS A 8 4.04 -15.39 23.51
N PRO A 9 3.72 -15.04 22.26
CA PRO A 9 3.71 -13.65 21.83
C PRO A 9 2.75 -12.89 22.75
N LYS A 10 3.24 -11.79 23.35
CA LYS A 10 2.41 -10.91 24.17
C LYS A 10 1.18 -10.51 23.34
N PRO A 11 -0.03 -10.46 23.94
CA PRO A 11 -1.21 -10.00 23.22
C PRO A 11 -0.91 -8.61 22.67
N ASN A 12 -0.92 -8.54 21.35
CA ASN A 12 -0.58 -7.33 20.62
C ASN A 12 -1.60 -6.25 21.04
N PRO A 13 -1.19 -5.03 21.38
CA PRO A 13 -2.17 -3.97 21.58
C PRO A 13 -2.98 -3.87 20.27
N LYS A 14 -4.32 -3.84 20.40
CA LYS A 14 -5.26 -3.70 19.28
C LYS A 14 -5.13 -2.29 18.69
N VAL A 15 -3.98 -1.98 18.11
CA VAL A 15 -3.67 -0.66 17.58
C VAL A 15 -4.02 -0.67 16.10
N PRO A 16 -4.85 0.29 15.64
CA PRO A 16 -5.24 0.37 14.24
C PRO A 16 -4.01 0.56 13.34
N HIS A 17 -3.90 -0.25 12.28
CA HIS A 17 -2.82 -0.12 11.31
C HIS A 17 -3.20 0.88 10.22
N LEU A 18 -3.15 2.18 10.57
CA LEU A 18 -3.57 3.27 9.67
C LEU A 18 -2.76 3.33 8.36
N ALA A 19 -1.56 2.77 8.35
CA ALA A 19 -0.71 2.69 7.16
C ALA A 19 -1.37 1.93 6.00
N MET A 20 -2.33 1.04 6.28
CA MET A 20 -3.09 0.32 5.24
C MET A 20 -3.81 1.26 4.28
N LEU A 21 -4.35 2.39 4.76
CA LEU A 21 -4.95 3.39 3.87
C LEU A 21 -3.91 4.04 2.95
N GLY A 22 -2.69 4.26 3.46
CA GLY A 22 -1.59 4.76 2.65
C GLY A 22 -1.15 3.77 1.57
N TYR A 23 -1.05 2.48 1.93
CA TYR A 23 -0.75 1.41 0.97
C TYR A 23 -1.82 1.29 -0.11
N PHE A 24 -3.09 1.42 0.26
CA PHE A 24 -4.19 1.44 -0.70
C PHE A 24 -3.99 2.52 -1.77
N PHE A 25 -3.76 3.77 -1.38
CA PHE A 25 -3.53 4.84 -2.36
C PHE A 25 -2.25 4.60 -3.17
N ALA A 26 -1.18 4.06 -2.57
CA ALA A 26 0.01 3.68 -3.33
C ALA A 26 -0.30 2.65 -4.44
N ILE A 27 -1.10 1.62 -4.11
CA ILE A 27 -1.51 0.57 -5.06
C ILE A 27 -2.43 1.13 -6.15
N VAL A 28 -3.34 2.05 -5.84
CA VAL A 28 -4.20 2.74 -6.82
C VAL A 28 -3.38 3.48 -7.90
N TRP A 29 -2.19 3.95 -7.55
CA TRP A 29 -1.30 4.66 -8.46
C TRP A 29 -0.27 3.75 -9.16
N LEU A 30 0.13 2.62 -8.57
CA LEU A 30 1.28 1.84 -9.07
C LEU A 30 1.10 1.20 -10.46
N PRO A 31 0.02 0.46 -10.78
CA PRO A 31 -0.13 -0.16 -12.11
C PRO A 31 -0.65 0.82 -13.15
N TYR A 32 -1.55 1.71 -12.73
CA TYR A 32 -2.38 2.51 -13.63
C TYR A 32 -1.93 3.96 -13.72
N GLY A 33 -1.05 4.41 -12.83
CA GLY A 33 -0.50 5.75 -12.83
C GLY A 33 0.81 5.88 -13.60
N LEU A 34 1.43 4.80 -14.06
CA LEU A 34 2.72 4.88 -14.76
C LEU A 34 2.61 5.35 -16.21
N ALA A 35 1.43 5.24 -16.83
CA ALA A 35 1.21 5.58 -18.23
C ALA A 35 -0.01 6.49 -18.44
N GLY A 36 0.06 7.29 -19.51
CA GLY A 36 -1.05 8.09 -20.01
C GLY A 36 -1.05 9.56 -19.58
N PRO A 37 -1.97 10.38 -20.13
CA PRO A 37 -2.04 11.83 -19.90
C PRO A 37 -2.37 12.21 -18.47
N SER A 38 -2.80 11.25 -17.64
CA SER A 38 -3.09 11.43 -16.22
C SER A 38 -2.25 10.49 -15.35
N GLY A 39 -1.08 10.06 -15.84
CA GLY A 39 -0.12 9.32 -15.04
C GLY A 39 0.50 10.18 -13.93
N VAL A 40 1.14 9.54 -12.94
CA VAL A 40 1.91 10.16 -11.84
C VAL A 40 2.94 11.13 -12.40
N PHE A 41 3.62 10.74 -13.48
CA PHE A 41 4.68 11.53 -14.13
C PHE A 41 4.16 12.39 -15.29
N SER A 42 2.84 12.49 -15.50
CA SER A 42 2.29 13.36 -16.53
C SER A 42 2.46 14.83 -16.14
N LYS A 43 2.72 15.69 -17.13
CA LYS A 43 2.79 17.16 -16.94
C LYS A 43 1.56 17.72 -16.23
N SER A 44 0.36 17.18 -16.52
CA SER A 44 -0.89 17.62 -15.87
C SER A 44 -0.88 17.34 -14.37
N THR A 45 -0.48 16.14 -13.96
CA THR A 45 -0.37 15.74 -12.55
C THR A 45 0.73 16.51 -11.84
N LEU A 46 1.89 16.71 -12.48
CA LEU A 46 2.99 17.50 -11.93
C LEU A 46 2.59 18.97 -11.72
N ASN A 47 1.85 19.56 -12.66
CA ASN A 47 1.30 20.90 -12.52
C ASN A 47 0.26 20.97 -11.40
N GLU A 48 -0.57 19.93 -11.22
CA GLU A 48 -1.52 19.84 -10.12
C GLU A 48 -0.82 19.77 -8.76
N ILE A 49 0.25 18.96 -8.66
CA ILE A 49 1.10 18.90 -7.47
C ILE A 49 1.72 20.28 -7.21
N TRP A 50 2.35 20.87 -8.22
CA TRP A 50 2.96 22.19 -8.10
C TRP A 50 1.94 23.24 -7.61
N PHE A 51 0.75 23.27 -8.21
CA PHE A 51 -0.33 24.17 -7.80
C PHE A 51 -0.77 23.94 -6.35
N LEU A 52 -0.87 22.69 -5.89
CA LEU A 52 -1.18 22.39 -4.49
C LEU A 52 -0.12 22.96 -3.53
N PHE A 53 1.15 22.83 -3.91
CA PHE A 53 2.27 23.34 -3.11
C PHE A 53 2.36 24.88 -3.14
N THR A 54 1.94 25.55 -4.21
CA THR A 54 1.99 27.03 -4.30
C THR A 54 0.75 27.71 -3.73
N ALA A 55 -0.44 27.14 -3.91
CA ALA A 55 -1.70 27.77 -3.49
C ALA A 55 -1.93 27.69 -1.98
N THR A 56 -1.59 26.55 -1.36
CA THR A 56 -1.86 26.31 0.07
C THR A 56 -0.69 25.58 0.76
N PRO A 57 0.54 26.15 0.77
CA PRO A 57 1.74 25.47 1.23
C PRO A 57 1.65 25.04 2.70
N ALA A 58 1.20 25.93 3.59
CA ALA A 58 1.16 25.64 5.03
C ALA A 58 0.19 24.50 5.38
N ALA A 59 -1.04 24.54 4.84
CA ALA A 59 -2.02 23.48 5.06
C ALA A 59 -1.56 22.14 4.48
N LEU A 60 -0.96 22.15 3.29
CA LEU A 60 -0.44 20.95 2.65
C LEU A 60 0.71 20.33 3.45
N LEU A 61 1.67 21.14 3.91
CA LEU A 61 2.77 20.69 4.76
C LEU A 61 2.27 20.14 6.10
N CYS A 62 1.25 20.76 6.70
CA CYS A 62 0.62 20.23 7.92
C CYS A 62 -0.04 18.87 7.69
N VAL A 63 -0.79 18.70 6.59
CA VAL A 63 -1.44 17.43 6.24
C VAL A 63 -0.42 16.36 5.90
N ILE A 64 0.60 16.67 5.11
CA ILE A 64 1.65 15.73 4.73
C ILE A 64 2.51 15.36 5.95
N GLY A 65 2.95 16.35 6.74
CA GLY A 65 3.78 16.15 7.91
C GLY A 65 3.05 15.39 9.02
N GLY A 66 1.86 15.86 9.40
CA GLY A 66 1.02 15.22 10.42
C GLY A 66 0.54 13.84 9.98
N GLY A 67 0.07 13.72 8.74
CA GLY A 67 -0.35 12.44 8.16
C GLY A 67 0.79 11.44 8.07
N SER A 68 1.97 11.86 7.59
CA SER A 68 3.15 10.99 7.53
C SER A 68 3.60 10.53 8.91
N TRP A 69 3.62 11.44 9.89
CA TRP A 69 3.93 11.10 11.27
C TRP A 69 2.94 10.08 11.84
N LEU A 70 1.63 10.27 11.62
CA LEU A 70 0.60 9.32 12.02
C LEU A 70 0.79 7.96 11.35
N LEU A 71 0.97 7.92 10.02
CA LEU A 71 1.17 6.66 9.27
C LEU A 71 2.43 5.92 9.71
N ALA A 72 3.52 6.65 9.99
CA ALA A 72 4.75 6.06 10.48
C ALA A 72 4.62 5.56 11.93
N LYS A 73 3.90 6.28 12.78
CA LYS A 73 3.65 5.91 14.18
C LYS A 73 2.72 4.71 14.30
N TYR A 74 1.67 4.66 13.47
CA TYR A 74 0.67 3.59 13.42
C TYR A 74 1.00 2.49 12.39
N SER A 75 2.26 2.44 11.95
CA SER A 75 2.81 1.34 11.16
C SER A 75 3.37 0.26 12.08
N PHE A 76 2.70 -0.89 12.18
CA PHE A 76 3.13 -2.02 12.99
C PHE A 76 3.24 -3.29 12.14
N SER A 77 4.27 -4.09 12.41
CA SER A 77 4.33 -5.45 11.90
C SER A 77 3.58 -6.36 12.85
N HIS A 78 2.61 -7.09 12.32
CA HIS A 78 1.96 -8.13 13.09
C HIS A 78 2.96 -9.27 13.39
N PRO A 79 2.96 -9.87 14.60
CA PRO A 79 3.83 -11.01 14.91
C PRO A 79 3.70 -12.16 13.90
N PHE A 80 2.52 -12.39 13.33
CA PHE A 80 2.32 -13.37 12.25
C PHE A 80 3.11 -13.03 10.98
N LEU A 81 3.21 -11.75 10.61
CA LEU A 81 4.01 -11.31 9.46
C LEU A 81 5.50 -11.55 9.71
N LEU A 82 5.99 -11.34 10.94
CA LEU A 82 7.39 -11.55 11.31
C LEU A 82 7.75 -13.03 11.52
N ALA A 83 6.77 -13.85 11.89
CA ALA A 83 6.94 -15.28 12.13
C ALA A 83 6.99 -16.10 10.83
N ASP A 84 6.45 -15.58 9.73
CA ASP A 84 6.39 -16.28 8.45
C ASP A 84 7.28 -15.60 7.40
N ASN A 85 8.51 -16.11 7.27
CA ASN A 85 9.49 -15.67 6.28
C ASN A 85 9.18 -16.12 4.85
N ARG A 86 8.11 -16.90 4.62
CA ARG A 86 7.72 -17.35 3.28
C ARG A 86 7.03 -16.26 2.49
N HIS A 87 6.42 -15.28 3.14
CA HIS A 87 5.59 -14.28 2.47
C HIS A 87 6.43 -13.10 1.96
N LEU A 88 6.13 -12.58 0.76
CA LEU A 88 6.84 -11.40 0.21
C LEU A 88 6.75 -10.19 1.16
N THR A 89 5.64 -10.10 1.88
CA THR A 89 5.30 -9.00 2.78
C THR A 89 6.26 -8.94 3.98
N PHE A 90 6.82 -10.09 4.39
CA PHE A 90 7.94 -10.16 5.33
C PHE A 90 9.18 -9.42 4.82
N TYR A 91 9.57 -9.65 3.56
CA TYR A 91 10.75 -9.03 2.97
C TYR A 91 10.55 -7.54 2.69
N LEU A 92 9.34 -7.16 2.25
CA LEU A 92 8.97 -5.75 2.09
C LEU A 92 9.05 -5.01 3.43
N TRP A 93 8.60 -5.66 4.51
CA TRP A 93 8.77 -5.11 5.84
C TRP A 93 10.23 -5.03 6.26
N LYS A 94 10.97 -6.15 6.20
CA LYS A 94 12.37 -6.24 6.64
C LYS A 94 13.30 -5.25 5.91
N GLY A 95 13.12 -5.08 4.61
CA GLY A 95 13.99 -4.24 3.78
C GLY A 95 13.65 -2.75 3.84
N LEU A 96 12.36 -2.42 3.73
CA LEU A 96 11.89 -1.04 3.54
C LEU A 96 11.19 -0.50 4.78
N LEU A 97 10.10 -1.12 5.24
CA LEU A 97 9.25 -0.56 6.30
C LEU A 97 9.84 -0.67 7.71
N ALA A 98 10.84 -1.52 7.92
CA ALA A 98 11.56 -1.63 9.19
C ALA A 98 12.27 -0.31 9.55
N LYS A 99 12.71 0.46 8.54
CA LYS A 99 13.40 1.73 8.73
C LYS A 99 12.40 2.86 9.05
N PRO A 100 12.50 3.56 10.19
CA PRO A 100 11.60 4.65 10.54
C PRO A 100 11.60 5.80 9.51
N GLN A 101 12.77 6.13 8.97
CA GLN A 101 12.93 7.15 7.93
C GLN A 101 12.16 6.77 6.65
N ALA A 102 12.24 5.51 6.23
CA ALA A 102 11.50 5.02 5.08
C ALA A 102 10.00 5.11 5.30
N ARG A 103 9.49 4.79 6.50
CA ARG A 103 8.07 4.95 6.84
C ARG A 103 7.60 6.40 6.77
N LEU A 104 8.44 7.35 7.18
CA LEU A 104 8.12 8.78 7.11
C LEU A 104 8.14 9.29 5.65
N LEU A 105 9.14 8.91 4.85
CA LEU A 105 9.19 9.31 3.44
C LEU A 105 8.03 8.71 2.64
N LEU A 106 7.75 7.41 2.86
CA LEU A 106 6.62 6.73 2.27
C LEU A 106 5.29 7.31 2.76
N GLY A 107 5.18 7.64 4.04
CA GLY A 107 4.00 8.31 4.60
C GLY A 107 3.68 9.62 3.89
N ALA A 108 4.70 10.43 3.60
CA ALA A 108 4.51 11.66 2.83
C ALA A 108 4.05 11.37 1.40
N ALA A 109 4.66 10.39 0.73
CA ALA A 109 4.25 9.95 -0.60
C ALA A 109 2.81 9.43 -0.61
N TYR A 110 2.39 8.68 0.42
CA TYR A 110 1.02 8.19 0.58
C TYR A 110 0.02 9.31 0.77
N CYS A 111 0.34 10.34 1.55
CA CYS A 111 -0.52 11.51 1.71
C CYS A 111 -0.73 12.23 0.37
N VAL A 112 0.34 12.47 -0.40
CA VAL A 112 0.24 13.09 -1.74
C VAL A 112 -0.61 12.20 -2.67
N ALA A 113 -0.33 10.90 -2.70
CA ALA A 113 -1.09 9.93 -3.48
C ALA A 113 -2.58 9.92 -3.10
N GLY A 114 -2.89 10.00 -1.81
CA GLY A 114 -4.25 10.06 -1.26
C GLY A 114 -4.98 11.34 -1.63
N ILE A 115 -4.32 12.50 -1.50
CA ILE A 115 -4.91 13.79 -1.89
C ILE A 115 -5.25 13.78 -3.39
N LEU A 116 -4.29 13.41 -4.25
CA LEU A 116 -4.52 13.34 -5.69
C LEU A 116 -5.58 12.29 -6.04
N GLY A 117 -5.58 11.15 -5.37
CA GLY A 117 -6.59 10.10 -5.57
C GLY A 117 -8.00 10.58 -5.21
N MET A 118 -8.17 11.18 -4.03
CA MET A 118 -9.46 11.71 -3.61
C MET A 118 -9.93 12.86 -4.49
N ARG A 119 -9.04 13.77 -4.93
CA ARG A 119 -9.40 14.82 -5.89
C ARG A 119 -9.89 14.23 -7.21
N ARG A 120 -9.29 13.14 -7.70
CA ARG A 120 -9.75 12.46 -8.92
C ARG A 120 -11.10 11.81 -8.73
N LEU A 121 -11.32 11.12 -7.61
CA LEU A 121 -12.61 10.50 -7.30
C LEU A 121 -13.72 11.55 -7.24
N SER A 122 -13.47 12.66 -6.53
CA SER A 122 -14.43 13.76 -6.37
C SER A 122 -14.72 14.55 -7.65
N ARG A 123 -13.98 14.34 -8.75
CA ARG A 123 -14.34 14.91 -10.07
C ARG A 123 -15.49 14.14 -10.73
N CYS A 124 -15.68 12.88 -10.38
CA CYS A 124 -16.72 12.02 -10.96
C CYS A 124 -17.82 11.65 -9.97
N GLN A 125 -17.53 11.71 -8.67
CA GLN A 125 -18.42 11.25 -7.62
C GLN A 125 -18.75 12.38 -6.63
N GLY A 126 -19.95 12.32 -6.05
CA GLY A 126 -20.38 13.25 -5.02
C GLY A 126 -19.64 13.04 -3.70
N PHE A 127 -19.69 14.06 -2.82
CA PHE A 127 -19.05 14.04 -1.51
C PHE A 127 -19.43 12.80 -0.67
N LEU A 128 -20.72 12.46 -0.62
CA LEU A 128 -21.21 11.31 0.16
C LEU A 128 -20.61 9.98 -0.32
N PHE A 129 -20.50 9.80 -1.64
CA PHE A 129 -19.86 8.61 -2.21
C PHE A 129 -18.38 8.57 -1.84
N SER A 130 -17.64 9.65 -2.07
CA SER A 130 -16.21 9.73 -1.76
C SER A 130 -15.91 9.49 -0.27
N ALA A 131 -16.72 10.09 0.62
CA ALA A 131 -16.60 9.92 2.06
C ALA A 131 -16.97 8.49 2.50
N GLY A 132 -18.10 7.96 1.99
CA GLY A 132 -18.54 6.59 2.27
C GLY A 132 -17.56 5.53 1.75
N PHE A 133 -17.00 5.73 0.56
CA PHE A 133 -15.97 4.88 -0.01
C PHE A 133 -14.71 4.87 0.86
N LEU A 134 -14.24 6.04 1.31
CA LEU A 134 -13.07 6.13 2.18
C LEU A 134 -13.33 5.47 3.54
N ALA A 135 -14.51 5.70 4.13
CA ALA A 135 -14.91 5.13 5.41
C ALA A 135 -15.00 3.60 5.34
N THR A 136 -15.67 3.06 4.32
CA THR A 136 -15.79 1.60 4.12
C THR A 136 -14.44 0.96 3.82
N THR A 137 -13.60 1.60 2.99
CA THR A 137 -12.22 1.16 2.75
C THR A 137 -11.40 1.13 4.04
N ALA A 138 -11.53 2.16 4.89
CA ALA A 138 -10.88 2.18 6.19
C ALA A 138 -11.38 1.07 7.12
N LEU A 139 -12.70 0.84 7.16
CA LEU A 139 -13.32 -0.21 7.97
C LEU A 139 -12.88 -1.62 7.55
N VAL A 140 -12.54 -1.84 6.28
CA VAL A 140 -12.01 -3.13 5.81
C VAL A 140 -10.50 -3.23 6.06
N LEU A 141 -9.75 -2.18 5.72
CA LEU A 141 -8.28 -2.26 5.69
C LEU A 141 -7.60 -1.99 7.03
N VAL A 142 -8.10 -1.05 7.84
CA VAL A 142 -7.48 -0.72 9.14
C VAL A 142 -7.50 -1.89 10.14
N PRO A 143 -8.57 -2.70 10.24
CA PRO A 143 -8.56 -3.90 11.09
C PRO A 143 -7.92 -5.11 10.40
N ALA A 144 -7.61 -5.05 9.11
CA ALA A 144 -6.79 -6.07 8.45
C ALA A 144 -5.33 -5.86 8.89
N HIS A 145 -4.95 -6.44 10.02
CA HIS A 145 -3.62 -6.25 10.61
C HIS A 145 -2.49 -6.89 9.79
N LEU A 146 -2.83 -7.76 8.82
CA LEU A 146 -1.87 -8.41 7.92
C LEU A 146 -1.84 -7.70 6.58
N LEU A 147 -0.64 -7.34 6.15
CA LEU A 147 -0.41 -6.77 4.83
C LEU A 147 -0.43 -7.92 3.82
N GLU A 148 -1.59 -8.18 3.22
CA GLU A 148 -1.74 -9.07 2.08
C GLU A 148 -2.39 -8.31 0.93
N LEU A 149 -1.89 -8.53 -0.29
CA LEU A 149 -2.37 -7.80 -1.47
C LEU A 149 -3.87 -8.05 -1.75
N ARG A 150 -4.39 -9.22 -1.36
CA ARG A 150 -5.79 -9.61 -1.56
C ARG A 150 -6.80 -8.68 -0.89
N TYR A 151 -6.44 -8.05 0.23
CA TYR A 151 -7.34 -7.13 0.95
C TYR A 151 -7.58 -5.84 0.16
N PHE A 152 -6.64 -5.46 -0.72
CA PHE A 152 -6.70 -4.24 -1.50
C PHE A 152 -7.44 -4.41 -2.83
N THR A 153 -7.62 -5.64 -3.31
CA THR A 153 -8.18 -5.91 -4.65
C THR A 153 -9.55 -5.28 -4.84
N LEU A 154 -10.48 -5.48 -3.91
CA LEU A 154 -11.85 -4.95 -4.01
C LEU A 154 -11.89 -3.42 -3.93
N PRO A 155 -11.31 -2.75 -2.91
CA PRO A 155 -11.27 -1.29 -2.88
C PRO A 155 -10.62 -0.67 -4.12
N VAL A 156 -9.53 -1.26 -4.63
CA VAL A 156 -8.81 -0.75 -5.81
C VAL A 156 -9.68 -0.86 -7.07
N LEU A 157 -10.37 -1.99 -7.24
CA LEU A 157 -11.29 -2.19 -8.35
C LEU A 157 -12.43 -1.18 -8.30
N ILE A 158 -13.10 -1.05 -7.15
CA ILE A 158 -14.21 -0.11 -6.96
C ILE A 158 -13.75 1.33 -7.23
N TYR A 159 -12.57 1.72 -6.72
CA TYR A 159 -12.00 3.04 -6.98
C TYR A 159 -11.83 3.30 -8.49
N HIS A 160 -11.26 2.35 -9.24
CA HIS A 160 -11.05 2.54 -10.68
C HIS A 160 -12.34 2.54 -11.51
N LEU A 161 -13.39 1.86 -11.04
CA LEU A 161 -14.71 1.92 -11.66
C LEU A 161 -15.39 3.29 -11.50
N HIS A 162 -15.12 4.00 -10.40
CA HIS A 162 -15.80 5.25 -10.06
C HIS A 162 -14.94 6.51 -10.27
N ALA A 163 -13.63 6.34 -10.50
CA ALA A 163 -12.70 7.40 -10.87
C ALA A 163 -12.70 7.64 -12.39
N PRO A 164 -12.18 8.80 -12.87
CA PRO A 164 -12.07 9.07 -14.30
C PRO A 164 -11.35 7.94 -15.04
N GLN A 165 -11.90 7.54 -16.20
CA GLN A 165 -11.35 6.46 -16.99
C GLN A 165 -9.89 6.73 -17.35
N ARG A 166 -9.09 5.66 -17.26
CA ARG A 166 -7.69 5.68 -17.64
C ARG A 166 -7.56 5.27 -19.11
N PRO A 167 -6.53 5.77 -19.83
CA PRO A 167 -6.33 5.37 -21.21
C PRO A 167 -6.05 3.87 -21.30
N PRO A 168 -6.41 3.21 -22.41
CA PRO A 168 -6.26 1.77 -22.57
C PRO A 168 -4.80 1.33 -22.41
N THR A 169 -3.84 2.17 -22.79
CA THR A 169 -2.40 1.91 -22.59
C THR A 169 -2.03 1.73 -21.12
N ALA A 170 -2.61 2.51 -20.21
CA ALA A 170 -2.38 2.36 -18.78
C ALA A 170 -3.00 1.06 -18.24
N VAL A 171 -4.12 0.63 -18.80
CA VAL A 171 -4.76 -0.64 -18.45
C VAL A 171 -3.92 -1.82 -18.96
N TYR A 172 -3.46 -1.81 -20.21
CA TYR A 172 -2.58 -2.85 -20.75
C TYR A 172 -1.27 -2.94 -19.98
N LEU A 173 -0.67 -1.81 -19.61
CA LEU A 173 0.53 -1.78 -18.77
C LEU A 173 0.25 -2.36 -17.39
N ALA A 174 -0.86 -1.98 -16.75
CA ALA A 174 -1.27 -2.54 -15.47
C ALA A 174 -1.45 -4.06 -15.54
N VAL A 175 -2.10 -4.57 -16.59
CA VAL A 175 -2.28 -6.00 -16.82
C VAL A 175 -0.93 -6.69 -17.03
N ALA A 176 -0.07 -6.13 -17.89
CA ALA A 176 1.26 -6.68 -18.16
C ALA A 176 2.14 -6.73 -16.90
N LEU A 177 2.13 -5.67 -16.07
CA LEU A 177 2.84 -5.63 -14.80
C LEU A 177 2.30 -6.65 -13.79
N ASN A 178 0.97 -6.76 -13.66
CA ASN A 178 0.37 -7.77 -12.79
C ASN A 178 0.67 -9.19 -13.27
N ALA A 179 0.63 -9.45 -14.59
CA ALA A 179 0.98 -10.74 -15.16
C ALA A 179 2.47 -11.06 -14.93
N ALA A 180 3.37 -10.11 -15.17
CA ALA A 180 4.80 -10.26 -14.93
C ALA A 180 5.11 -10.53 -13.44
N LEU A 181 4.48 -9.79 -12.51
CA LEU A 181 4.60 -10.05 -11.07
C LEU A 181 4.06 -11.43 -10.70
N SER A 182 2.90 -11.83 -11.21
CA SER A 182 2.31 -13.15 -10.94
C SER A 182 3.19 -14.28 -11.45
N LEU A 183 3.72 -14.16 -12.68
CA LEU A 183 4.65 -15.13 -13.27
C LEU A 183 5.97 -15.18 -12.52
N GLY A 184 6.54 -14.02 -12.16
CA GLY A 184 7.79 -13.94 -11.39
C GLY A 184 7.64 -14.56 -10.01
N LEU A 185 6.53 -14.31 -9.31
CA LEU A 185 6.22 -14.94 -8.04
C LEU A 185 6.00 -16.44 -8.19
N GLY A 186 5.31 -16.88 -9.25
CA GLY A 186 5.17 -18.30 -9.59
C GLY A 186 6.51 -18.99 -9.87
N TYR A 187 7.42 -18.30 -10.56
CA TYR A 187 8.77 -18.79 -10.81
C TYR A 187 9.56 -18.94 -9.50
N VAL A 188 9.54 -17.93 -8.63
CA VAL A 188 10.21 -18.00 -7.31
C VAL A 188 9.61 -19.12 -6.45
N PHE A 189 8.28 -19.29 -6.47
CA PHE A 189 7.59 -20.38 -5.79
C PHE A 189 8.07 -21.77 -6.24
N LEU A 190 8.23 -21.96 -7.56
CA LEU A 190 8.56 -23.26 -8.14
C LEU A 190 10.06 -23.59 -8.08
N TYR A 191 10.92 -22.62 -8.37
CA TYR A 191 12.35 -22.86 -8.64
C TYR A 191 13.30 -22.34 -7.56
N ARG A 192 12.82 -21.56 -6.58
CA ARG A 192 13.64 -21.01 -5.50
C ARG A 192 13.10 -21.44 -4.13
N PRO A 193 13.15 -22.73 -3.77
CA PRO A 193 12.91 -23.13 -2.39
C PRO A 193 14.01 -22.56 -1.48
N PHE A 194 13.68 -22.33 -0.22
CA PHE A 194 14.64 -21.87 0.79
C PHE A 194 14.54 -22.75 2.04
N GLU A 195 15.61 -22.78 2.84
CA GLU A 195 15.62 -23.50 4.11
C GLU A 195 15.27 -22.54 5.24
N ASP A 196 14.30 -22.94 6.06
CA ASP A 196 13.97 -22.21 7.29
C ASP A 196 15.05 -22.42 8.35
N ALA A 197 15.02 -21.65 9.44
CA ALA A 197 15.96 -21.74 10.57
C ALA A 197 16.05 -23.14 11.21
N ASN A 198 15.09 -24.03 10.93
CA ASN A 198 15.07 -25.42 11.38
C ASN A 198 15.61 -26.41 10.34
N GLY A 199 16.16 -25.95 9.21
CA GLY A 199 16.66 -26.78 8.10
C GLY A 199 15.57 -27.42 7.25
N VAL A 200 14.31 -27.00 7.41
CA VAL A 200 13.18 -27.52 6.62
C VAL A 200 13.04 -26.71 5.34
N THR A 201 13.02 -27.38 4.19
CA THR A 201 12.78 -26.75 2.90
C THR A 201 11.35 -26.24 2.81
N GLN A 202 11.20 -24.94 2.55
CA GLN A 202 9.94 -24.26 2.36
C GLN A 202 9.92 -23.52 1.03
N ARG A 203 8.73 -23.13 0.59
CA ARG A 203 8.52 -22.34 -0.63
C ARG A 203 7.94 -20.99 -0.24
N PHE A 204 8.25 -19.97 -1.03
CA PHE A 204 7.67 -18.64 -0.89
C PHE A 204 6.16 -18.71 -1.07
N MET A 205 5.41 -17.81 -0.43
CA MET A 205 3.96 -17.69 -0.55
C MET A 205 3.57 -16.21 -0.69
N LEU A 206 2.33 -15.95 -1.09
CA LEU A 206 1.80 -14.63 -1.43
C LEU A 206 0.98 -14.06 -0.27
#